data_AF-A0A7Y2XIY4-F1
#
_entry.id   AF-A0A7Y2XIY4-F1
#
_cell.length_a   1.000
_cell.length_b   1.000
_cell.length_c   1.000
_cell.angle_alpha   90.00
_cell.angle_beta   90.00
_cell.angle_gamma   90.00
#
_symmetry.space_group_name_H-M   'P 1'
#
loop_
_entity.id
_entity.type
_entity.pdbx_description
1 polymer ?
#
loop_
_entity_poly.entity_id
_entity_poly.type
_entity_poly.pdbx_seq_one_letter_code
_entity_poly.pdbx_strand_id
1 'polypeptide(L)'
;MSKIVEIDIDDSALAAPTPEIEQERRVAVFDLLEDNSFVVPERDGRAVPEGPYRLHLAIRERRLVFDVQTEQGEPAAEFHLALGPFRQVVKDYFQICESYFDAVKKLPP
;
A
#
# COMPACT_ATOMS: atom_id res chain seq x y z
N MET A 1 -16.65 8.76 7.82
CA MET A 1 -15.68 7.65 7.68
C MET A 1 -14.31 8.22 7.99
N SER A 2 -13.44 7.41 8.60
CA SER A 2 -12.07 7.82 8.90
C SER A 2 -11.21 7.74 7.63
N LYS A 3 -9.94 8.17 7.72
CA LYS A 3 -8.96 8.14 6.63
C LYS A 3 -7.59 7.73 7.14
N ILE A 4 -6.74 7.33 6.22
CA ILE A 4 -5.29 7.19 6.40
C ILE A 4 -4.67 8.57 6.18
N VAL A 5 -3.78 8.98 7.08
CA VAL A 5 -3.02 10.24 7.01
C VAL A 5 -1.53 10.04 6.78
N GLU A 6 -1.05 8.81 6.93
CA GLU A 6 0.35 8.44 6.72
C GLU A 6 0.44 7.00 6.24
N ILE A 7 1.28 6.76 5.23
CA ILE A 7 1.61 5.42 4.75
C ILE A 7 3.12 5.28 4.78
N ASP A 8 3.61 4.33 5.55
CA ASP A 8 5.00 3.90 5.55
C ASP A 8 5.12 2.50 4.90
N ILE A 9 6.16 2.31 4.09
CA ILE A 9 6.39 1.06 3.35
C ILE A 9 7.79 0.56 3.69
N ASP A 10 7.84 -0.51 4.48
CA ASP A 10 9.06 -1.25 4.77
C ASP A 10 9.39 -2.18 3.59
N ASP A 11 10.31 -1.69 2.74
CA ASP A 11 10.90 -2.44 1.63
C ASP A 11 12.33 -2.89 1.92
N SER A 12 12.77 -2.88 3.18
CA SER A 12 14.13 -3.28 3.57
C SER A 12 14.49 -4.72 3.18
N ALA A 13 13.48 -5.58 3.02
CA ALA A 13 13.62 -6.95 2.58
C ALA A 13 13.62 -7.13 1.04
N LEU A 14 13.51 -6.04 0.28
CA LEU A 14 13.45 -6.04 -1.19
C LEU A 14 14.71 -5.41 -1.79
N ALA A 15 14.92 -5.63 -3.09
CA ALA A 15 15.95 -4.91 -3.82
C ALA A 15 15.62 -3.40 -3.84
N ALA A 16 16.64 -2.56 -3.73
CA ALA A 16 16.47 -1.12 -3.75
C ALA A 16 15.70 -0.68 -5.02
N PRO A 17 14.65 0.15 -4.89
CA PRO A 17 13.88 0.63 -6.04
C PRO A 17 14.75 1.53 -6.93
N THR A 18 14.44 1.57 -8.22
CA THR A 18 15.01 2.59 -9.11
C THR A 18 14.35 3.96 -8.82
N PRO A 19 14.97 5.08 -9.22
CA PRO A 19 14.38 6.41 -9.02
C PRO A 19 12.97 6.56 -9.59
N GLU A 20 12.68 5.89 -10.71
CA GLU A 20 11.36 5.89 -11.35
C GLU A 20 10.33 5.16 -10.47
N ILE A 21 10.68 4.00 -9.91
CA ILE A 21 9.81 3.24 -9.01
C ILE A 21 9.54 4.05 -7.73
N GLU A 22 10.55 4.73 -7.18
CA GLU A 22 10.35 5.60 -6.03
C GLU A 22 9.41 6.77 -6.35
N GLN A 23 9.54 7.36 -7.55
CA GLN A 23 8.66 8.44 -7.97
C GLN A 23 7.21 7.95 -8.13
N GLU A 24 6.99 6.83 -8.83
CA GLU A 24 5.67 6.22 -8.95
C GLU A 24 5.07 5.91 -7.57
N ARG A 25 5.87 5.37 -6.65
CA ARG A 25 5.43 5.10 -5.27
C ARG A 25 4.99 6.38 -4.56
N ARG A 26 5.78 7.46 -4.65
CA ARG A 26 5.44 8.75 -4.02
C ARG A 26 4.12 9.31 -4.57
N VAL A 27 3.91 9.23 -5.88
CA VAL A 27 2.66 9.66 -6.52
C VAL A 27 1.49 8.80 -6.03
N ALA A 28 1.64 7.47 -6.05
CA ALA A 28 0.58 6.57 -5.58
C ALA A 28 0.22 6.79 -4.10
N VAL A 29 1.20 7.01 -3.22
CA VAL A 29 0.96 7.34 -1.81
C VAL A 29 0.26 8.69 -1.67
N PHE A 30 0.68 9.70 -2.42
CA PHE A 30 0.04 11.02 -2.41
C PHE A 30 -1.43 10.93 -2.81
N ASP A 31 -1.72 10.27 -3.93
CA ASP A 31 -3.09 10.10 -4.45
C ASP A 31 -3.97 9.33 -3.45
N LEU A 32 -3.42 8.28 -2.82
CA LEU A 32 -4.12 7.54 -1.77
C LEU A 32 -4.40 8.43 -0.55
N LEU A 33 -3.46 9.22 -0.08
CA LEU A 33 -3.65 10.07 1.11
C LEU A 33 -4.66 11.20 0.87
N GLU A 34 -4.79 11.70 -0.36
CA GLU A 34 -5.74 12.76 -0.71
C GLU A 34 -7.22 12.29 -0.71
N ASP A 35 -7.52 11.10 -1.24
CA ASP A 35 -8.92 10.68 -1.50
C ASP A 35 -9.30 9.29 -0.94
N ASN A 36 -8.58 8.80 0.09
CA ASN A 36 -8.97 7.54 0.73
C ASN A 36 -10.16 7.68 1.69
N SER A 37 -10.87 6.56 1.84
CA SER A 37 -11.80 6.31 2.94
C SER A 37 -11.42 5.00 3.59
N PHE A 38 -11.21 5.01 4.91
CA PHE A 38 -10.70 3.87 5.65
C PHE A 38 -11.52 3.58 6.91
N VAL A 39 -11.84 2.31 7.11
CA VAL A 39 -12.60 1.83 8.27
C VAL A 39 -11.96 0.53 8.75
N VAL A 40 -11.65 0.48 10.04
CA VAL A 40 -11.26 -0.76 10.70
C VAL A 40 -12.52 -1.38 11.31
N PRO A 41 -12.92 -2.59 10.90
CA PRO A 41 -14.11 -3.23 11.45
C PRO A 41 -13.89 -3.67 12.89
N GLU A 42 -14.94 -3.62 13.71
CA GLU A 42 -14.91 -4.18 15.05
C GLU A 42 -14.58 -5.68 15.02
N ARG A 43 -13.74 -6.12 15.95
CA ARG A 43 -13.41 -7.53 16.15
C ARG A 43 -13.67 -7.92 17.60
N ASP A 44 -14.35 -9.06 17.78
CA ASP A 44 -14.53 -9.72 19.08
C ASP A 44 -15.10 -8.81 20.19
N GLY A 45 -15.97 -7.86 19.82
CA GLY A 45 -16.63 -6.93 20.75
C GLY A 45 -15.70 -5.90 21.39
N ARG A 46 -14.49 -5.69 20.85
CA ARG A 46 -13.57 -4.63 21.30
C ARG A 46 -13.82 -3.37 20.50
N ALA A 47 -13.94 -2.26 21.21
CA ALA A 47 -13.97 -0.93 20.60
C ALA A 47 -12.64 -0.69 19.87
N VAL A 48 -12.74 -0.29 18.60
CA VAL A 48 -11.58 0.11 17.80
C VAL A 48 -11.37 1.61 18.00
N PRO A 49 -10.14 2.07 18.30
CA PRO A 49 -9.85 3.50 18.37
C PRO A 49 -10.29 4.22 17.08
N GLU A 50 -10.93 5.38 17.24
CA GLU A 50 -11.27 6.22 16.10
C GLU A 50 -9.99 6.78 15.46
N GLY A 51 -9.95 6.81 14.13
CA GLY A 51 -8.85 7.43 13.39
C GLY A 51 -8.93 8.96 13.36
N PRO A 52 -8.07 9.64 12.58
CA PRO A 52 -7.34 9.12 11.43
C PRO A 52 -6.24 8.12 11.78
N TYR A 53 -5.83 7.33 10.78
CA TYR A 53 -4.90 6.23 10.95
C TYR A 53 -3.57 6.46 10.24
N ARG A 54 -2.51 5.92 10.83
CA ARG A 54 -1.23 5.66 10.17
C ARG A 54 -1.19 4.20 9.76
N LEU A 55 -0.75 3.94 8.53
CA LEU A 55 -0.63 2.61 7.97
C LEU A 55 0.84 2.28 7.72
N HIS A 56 1.33 1.21 8.30
CA HIS A 56 2.63 0.65 7.99
C HIS A 56 2.47 -0.67 7.22
N LEU A 57 3.09 -0.75 6.05
CA LEU A 57 3.06 -1.90 5.15
C LEU A 57 4.42 -2.58 5.11
N ALA A 58 4.44 -3.91 5.23
CA ALA A 58 5.68 -4.68 5.16
C ALA A 58 5.46 -6.05 4.52
N ILE A 59 6.53 -6.65 3.99
CA ILE A 59 6.55 -8.07 3.63
C ILE A 59 7.27 -8.86 4.72
N ARG A 60 6.55 -9.78 5.38
CA ARG A 60 7.11 -10.71 6.38
C ARG A 60 6.69 -12.12 6.04
N GLU A 61 7.64 -13.06 5.99
CA GLU A 61 7.36 -14.48 5.70
C GLU A 61 6.47 -14.71 4.45
N ARG A 62 6.68 -13.92 3.38
CA ARG A 62 5.88 -13.92 2.14
C ARG A 62 4.40 -13.57 2.33
N ARG A 63 4.09 -12.82 3.39
CA ARG A 63 2.79 -12.20 3.66
C ARG A 63 2.91 -10.68 3.63
N LEU A 64 1.86 -10.02 3.19
CA LEU A 64 1.69 -8.58 3.29
C LEU A 64 1.11 -8.25 4.66
N VAL A 65 1.86 -7.53 5.47
CA VAL A 65 1.46 -7.08 6.80
C VAL A 65 0.86 -5.68 6.68
N PHE A 66 -0.31 -5.51 7.25
CA PHE A 66 -0.93 -4.23 7.54
C PHE A 66 -0.85 -4.02 9.05
N ASP A 67 -0.06 -3.04 9.47
CA ASP A 67 -0.07 -2.51 10.84
C ASP A 67 -0.75 -1.14 10.81
N VAL A 68 -1.86 -1.02 11.54
CA VAL A 68 -2.73 0.16 11.56
C VAL A 68 -2.71 0.74 12.97
N GLN A 69 -2.29 2.00 13.05
CA GLN A 69 -2.22 2.75 14.29
C GLN A 69 -3.06 4.02 14.17
N THR A 70 -3.51 4.58 15.29
CA THR A 70 -4.06 5.93 15.30
C THR A 70 -2.96 6.95 14.98
N GLU A 71 -3.37 8.19 14.71
CA GLU A 71 -2.43 9.31 14.54
C GLU A 71 -1.49 9.49 15.76
N GLN A 72 -1.94 9.13 16.96
CA GLN A 72 -1.14 9.18 18.19
C GLN A 72 -0.24 7.96 18.38
N GLY A 73 -0.28 6.97 17.48
CA GLY A 73 0.50 5.74 17.54
C GLY A 73 -0.14 4.64 18.40
N GLU A 74 -1.42 4.76 18.75
CA GLU A 74 -2.12 3.68 19.46
C GLU A 74 -2.47 2.54 18.50
N PRO A 75 -2.20 1.27 18.84
CA PRO A 75 -2.54 0.15 17.97
C PRO A 75 -4.06 0.06 17.73
N ALA A 76 -4.47 0.11 16.46
CA ALA A 76 -5.88 -0.04 16.07
C ALA A 76 -6.17 -1.42 15.49
N ALA A 77 -5.30 -1.94 14.62
CA ALA A 77 -5.39 -3.30 14.09
C ALA A 77 -4.06 -3.76 13.48
N GLU A 78 -3.83 -5.08 13.50
CA GLU A 78 -2.80 -5.71 12.69
C GLU A 78 -3.41 -6.94 11.98
N PHE A 79 -3.11 -7.12 10.70
CA PHE A 79 -3.49 -8.32 9.97
C PHE A 79 -2.55 -8.63 8.83
N HIS A 80 -2.42 -9.92 8.52
CA HIS A 80 -1.50 -10.40 7.49
C HIS A 80 -2.28 -11.08 6.37
N LEU A 81 -2.00 -10.67 5.14
CA LEU A 81 -2.59 -11.26 3.95
C LEU A 81 -1.56 -12.12 3.23
N ALA A 82 -1.99 -13.30 2.77
CA ALA A 82 -1.15 -14.09 1.87
C ALA A 82 -0.94 -13.32 0.56
N LEU A 83 0.25 -13.38 -0.01
CA LEU A 83 0.53 -12.75 -1.31
C LEU A 83 -0.07 -13.52 -2.50
N GLY A 84 -0.43 -14.79 -2.31
CA GLY A 84 -0.98 -15.67 -3.36
C GLY A 84 -2.15 -15.06 -4.13
N PRO A 85 -3.21 -14.57 -3.44
CA PRO A 85 -4.35 -13.89 -4.08
C PRO A 85 -4.00 -12.65 -4.90
N PHE A 86 -2.92 -11.93 -4.56
CA PHE A 86 -2.51 -10.71 -5.27
C PHE A 86 -1.71 -10.97 -6.54
N ARG A 87 -1.25 -12.21 -6.77
CA ARG A 87 -0.36 -12.54 -7.91
C ARG A 87 -0.93 -12.12 -9.27
N GLN A 88 -2.23 -12.33 -9.48
CA GLN A 88 -2.86 -11.99 -10.76
C GLN A 88 -2.89 -10.47 -10.96
N VAL A 89 -3.36 -9.73 -9.95
CA VAL A 89 -3.40 -8.25 -9.99
C VAL A 89 -2.01 -7.65 -10.22
N VAL A 90 -0.99 -8.16 -9.53
CA VAL A 90 0.40 -7.73 -9.71
C VAL A 90 0.87 -8.01 -11.13
N LYS A 91 0.59 -9.20 -11.67
CA LYS A 91 0.96 -9.56 -13.04
C LYS A 91 0.28 -8.65 -14.07
N ASP A 92 -1.01 -8.39 -13.90
CA ASP A 92 -1.77 -7.55 -14.83
C ASP A 92 -1.26 -6.10 -14.80
N TYR A 93 -0.93 -5.57 -13.61
CA TYR A 93 -0.28 -4.27 -13.48
C TYR A 93 1.04 -4.21 -14.25
N PHE A 94 1.93 -5.19 -14.07
CA PHE A 94 3.19 -5.25 -14.80
C PHE A 94 2.99 -5.29 -16.33
N GLN A 95 2.02 -6.05 -16.82
CA GLN A 95 1.72 -6.12 -18.26
C GLN A 95 1.22 -4.78 -18.81
N ILE A 96 0.41 -4.05 -18.04
CA ILE A 96 -0.05 -2.71 -18.44
C ILE A 96 1.13 -1.73 -18.50
N CYS A 97 1.99 -1.73 -17.49
CA CYS A 97 3.19 -0.88 -17.46
C CYS A 97 4.16 -1.20 -18.61
N GLU A 98 4.41 -2.49 -18.88
CA GLU A 98 5.25 -2.94 -19.99
C GLU A 98 4.66 -2.50 -21.34
N SER A 99 3.35 -2.70 -21.53
CA SER A 99 2.65 -2.27 -22.75
C SER A 99 2.71 -0.76 -22.95
N TYR A 100 2.60 0.03 -21.88
CA TYR A 100 2.74 1.49 -21.94
C TYR A 100 4.16 1.89 -22.35
N PHE A 101 5.17 1.31 -21.70
CA PHE A 101 6.57 1.60 -21.99
C PHE A 101 6.96 1.23 -23.43
N ASP A 102 6.50 0.07 -23.91
CA ASP A 102 6.70 -0.38 -25.28
C ASP A 102 6.01 0.50 -26.32
N ALA A 103 4.81 1.00 -26.01
CA ALA A 103 4.07 1.90 -26.89
C ALA A 103 4.76 3.27 -27.00
N VAL A 104 5.18 3.86 -25.86
CA VAL A 104 5.87 5.15 -25.84
C VAL A 104 7.20 5.10 -26.59
N LYS A 105 7.95 4.00 -26.49
CA LYS A 105 9.20 3.80 -27.25
C LYS A 105 9.03 3.68 -28.77
N LYS A 106 7.84 3.32 -29.24
CA LYS A 106 7.53 3.10 -30.66
C LYS A 106 6.90 4.31 -31.34
N LEU A 107 6.58 5.37 -30.61
CA LEU A 107 6.11 6.63 -31.19
C LEU A 107 7.29 7.36 -31.87
N PRO A 108 7.16 7.83 -33.12
CA PRO A 108 8.16 8.71 -33.73
C PRO A 108 8.24 10.03 -32.92
N PRO A 109 9.40 10.71 -32.92
CA PRO A 109 9.58 11.98 -32.23
C PRO A 109 8.65 13.09 -32.73
#